data_AF-A0A7J9TSK0-F1
#
_entry.id   AF-A0A7J9TSK0-F1
#
_cell.length_a   1.000
_cell.length_b   1.000
_cell.length_c   1.000
_cell.angle_alpha   90.00
_cell.angle_beta   90.00
_cell.angle_gamma   90.00
#
_symmetry.space_group_name_H-M   'P 1'
#
loop_
_entity.id
_entity.type
_entity.pdbx_description
1 polymer ?
#
loop_
_entity_poly.entity_id
_entity_poly.type
_entity_poly.pdbx_seq_one_letter_code
_entity_poly.pdbx_strand_id
1 'polypeptide(L)'
;MSWRNDFWGGYAPSKPIEVEGGIKAKSKRGSIGDTWWSKRWVSVLESFGWSNRLERGRRYARKGQVLDFELSTGKVEATVQGSVRKPYFVTIEIKPITKGAWDHVIEEMSQKAIFAAKLLAGEMPDDIEDAFEAADVSLFPERSKDIKTHCSCPDSANPCKHIAALYYILAEEFDRDPFMIFELRGRTKDDITAALRKQRTVDVQSPPEQETLTADEDAEEEEAALSMDDFWEAGESESFSVSISPPDVSAAVIKRLGTPQFWDSKEDFVEKMGGYYDEISRRAIETAYGEKTGAKKRK
;
A
#
# COMPACT_ATOMS: atom_id res chain seq x y z
N MET A 1 57.53 45.78 12.63
CA MET A 1 57.02 45.04 11.46
C MET A 1 56.88 43.57 11.84
N SER A 2 55.67 43.14 12.18
CA SER A 2 55.34 41.74 12.43
C SER A 2 54.31 41.31 11.40
N TRP A 3 54.78 40.74 10.30
CA TRP A 3 53.96 40.13 9.26
C TRP A 3 53.72 38.68 9.64
N ARG A 4 52.73 38.43 10.50
CA ARG A 4 52.17 37.09 10.72
C ARG A 4 50.69 37.24 11.04
N ASN A 5 49.84 36.97 10.05
CA ASN A 5 48.63 36.17 10.11
C ASN A 5 47.84 36.33 8.80
N ASP A 6 47.00 35.34 8.49
CA ASP A 6 46.05 35.29 7.36
C ASP A 6 46.51 34.60 6.05
N PHE A 7 47.20 33.45 6.16
CA PHE A 7 47.43 32.55 5.00
C PHE A 7 46.52 31.30 4.97
N TRP A 8 45.46 31.27 5.77
CA TRP A 8 44.43 30.22 5.69
C TRP A 8 43.10 30.86 5.31
N GLY A 9 42.88 31.04 4.01
CA GLY A 9 41.60 31.46 3.45
C GLY A 9 40.52 30.42 3.76
N GLY A 10 39.76 30.66 4.84
CA GLY A 10 38.59 29.86 5.17
C GLY A 10 37.54 30.05 4.07
N TYR A 11 37.27 28.99 3.31
CA TYR A 11 36.14 28.99 2.39
C TYR A 11 34.85 29.24 3.17
N ALA A 12 34.14 30.33 2.84
CA ALA A 12 32.82 30.58 3.40
C ALA A 12 31.91 29.39 3.04
N PRO A 13 31.14 28.84 4.01
CA PRO A 13 30.27 27.70 3.75
C PRO A 13 29.22 28.09 2.70
N SER A 14 29.19 27.36 1.58
CA SER A 14 28.23 27.64 0.52
C SER A 14 26.81 27.25 0.96
N LYS A 15 25.88 28.20 0.83
CA LYS A 15 24.46 27.96 1.08
C LYS A 15 23.81 27.44 -0.21
N PRO A 16 22.89 26.46 -0.14
CA PRO A 16 22.08 26.09 -1.29
C PRO A 16 21.23 27.28 -1.74
N ILE A 17 20.98 27.36 -3.04
CA ILE A 17 20.02 28.29 -3.62
C ILE A 17 18.62 27.81 -3.18
N GLU A 18 17.81 28.72 -2.65
CA GLU A 18 16.43 28.38 -2.28
C GLU A 18 15.58 28.20 -3.53
N VAL A 19 14.65 27.25 -3.48
CA VAL A 19 13.80 26.90 -4.63
C VAL A 19 12.35 26.95 -4.23
N GLU A 20 11.54 27.48 -5.14
CA GLU A 20 10.08 27.44 -5.05
C GLU A 20 9.58 26.15 -5.70
N GLY A 21 8.66 25.44 -5.05
CA GLY A 21 8.03 24.24 -5.60
C GLY A 21 8.80 22.93 -5.46
N GLY A 22 10.00 22.91 -4.89
CA GLY A 22 10.71 21.65 -4.64
C GLY A 22 10.00 20.75 -3.61
N ILE A 23 10.13 19.44 -3.79
CA ILE A 23 9.56 18.39 -2.94
C ILE A 23 10.17 18.50 -1.53
N LYS A 24 9.31 18.81 -0.57
CA LYS A 24 9.66 19.02 0.85
C LYS A 24 9.28 17.81 1.67
N ALA A 25 10.20 17.41 2.54
CA ALA A 25 9.86 16.47 3.60
C ALA A 25 8.73 17.04 4.48
N LYS A 26 7.65 16.28 4.64
CA LYS A 26 6.50 16.51 5.54
C LYS A 26 6.98 16.69 6.97
N SER A 27 7.92 15.85 7.42
CA SER A 27 8.49 15.93 8.77
C SER A 27 9.35 17.19 8.94
N LYS A 28 8.81 18.22 9.60
CA LYS A 28 9.54 19.46 9.92
C LYS A 28 10.62 19.26 11.00
N ARG A 29 10.43 18.30 11.92
CA ARG A 29 11.35 17.95 13.03
C ARG A 29 11.19 16.46 13.37
N GLY A 30 12.23 15.85 13.95
CA GLY A 30 12.20 14.44 14.40
C GLY A 30 12.60 13.42 13.33
N SER A 31 12.08 12.21 13.44
CA SER A 31 12.22 11.12 12.46
C SER A 31 11.52 11.45 11.15
N ILE A 32 11.95 10.81 10.07
CA ILE A 32 11.31 10.86 8.75
C ILE A 32 10.66 9.50 8.52
N GLY A 33 9.45 9.49 7.95
CA GLY A 33 8.64 8.30 7.76
C GLY A 33 7.68 8.04 8.93
N ASP A 34 6.39 7.88 8.62
CA ASP A 34 5.35 7.59 9.62
C ASP A 34 5.07 6.08 9.74
N THR A 35 5.12 5.36 8.62
CA THR A 35 4.84 3.92 8.55
C THR A 35 6.07 3.07 8.91
N TRP A 36 5.88 1.77 9.16
CA TRP A 36 6.96 0.88 9.54
C TRP A 36 7.98 0.70 8.39
N TRP A 37 7.53 0.61 7.13
CA TRP A 37 8.42 0.41 5.98
C TRP A 37 9.31 1.63 5.72
N SER A 38 8.78 2.83 5.91
CA SER A 38 9.55 4.07 5.78
C SER A 38 10.61 4.18 6.89
N LYS A 39 10.24 3.81 8.12
CA LYS A 39 11.18 3.72 9.25
C LYS A 39 12.23 2.63 9.02
N ARG A 40 11.84 1.48 8.47
CA ARG A 40 12.72 0.36 8.12
C ARG A 40 13.75 0.79 7.07
N TRP A 41 13.30 1.45 6.00
CA TRP A 41 14.17 2.04 4.98
C TRP A 41 15.21 3.02 5.58
N VAL A 42 14.77 3.97 6.40
CA VAL A 42 15.68 4.93 7.05
C VAL A 42 16.67 4.22 7.98
N SER A 43 16.20 3.24 8.77
CA SER A 43 17.03 2.45 9.68
C SER A 43 18.12 1.67 8.93
N VAL A 44 17.78 1.03 7.81
CA VAL A 44 18.73 0.34 6.93
C VAL A 44 19.83 1.30 6.45
N LEU A 45 19.46 2.48 5.97
CA LEU A 45 20.43 3.47 5.50
C LEU A 45 21.34 3.99 6.63
N GLU A 46 20.77 4.21 7.82
CA GLU A 46 21.52 4.66 9.00
C GLU A 46 22.49 3.57 9.50
N SER A 47 22.14 2.29 9.31
CA SER A 47 22.99 1.15 9.67
C SER A 47 24.32 1.09 8.89
N PHE A 48 24.40 1.72 7.71
CA PHE A 48 25.60 1.71 6.87
C PHE A 48 26.72 2.66 7.33
N GLY A 49 26.58 3.30 8.49
CA GLY A 49 27.61 4.18 9.05
C GLY A 49 27.67 5.57 8.41
N TRP A 50 26.58 6.02 7.77
CA TRP A 50 26.50 7.30 7.07
C TRP A 50 25.92 8.45 7.90
N SER A 51 25.80 8.29 9.22
CA SER A 51 25.08 9.20 10.14
C SER A 51 25.33 10.70 9.89
N ASN A 52 26.59 11.15 9.89
CA ASN A 52 26.95 12.57 9.67
C ASN A 52 26.58 13.09 8.27
N ARG A 53 26.54 12.20 7.26
CA ARG A 53 26.20 12.54 5.87
C ARG A 53 24.69 12.62 5.70
N LEU A 54 23.98 11.67 6.31
CA LEU A 54 22.53 11.61 6.33
C LEU A 54 21.93 12.82 7.06
N GLU A 55 22.50 13.29 8.16
CA GLU A 55 21.99 14.48 8.85
C GLU A 55 21.95 15.73 7.94
N ARG A 56 22.99 15.93 7.11
CA ARG A 56 23.00 17.03 6.13
C ARG A 56 21.96 16.84 5.04
N GLY A 57 21.79 15.62 4.55
CA GLY A 57 20.75 15.27 3.58
C GLY A 57 19.34 15.52 4.12
N ARG A 58 19.10 15.17 5.40
CA ARG A 58 17.83 15.42 6.10
C ARG A 58 17.46 16.91 6.08
N ARG A 59 18.44 17.79 6.28
CA ARG A 59 18.24 19.24 6.21
C ARG A 59 17.91 19.71 4.79
N TYR A 60 18.52 19.10 3.77
CA TYR A 60 18.22 19.41 2.36
C TYR A 60 16.81 18.98 1.96
N ALA A 61 16.39 17.76 2.34
CA ALA A 61 15.03 17.27 2.10
C ALA A 61 13.98 18.19 2.75
N ARG A 62 14.18 18.60 4.00
CA ARG A 62 13.29 19.55 4.70
C ARG A 62 13.23 20.94 4.08
N LYS A 63 14.32 21.38 3.46
CA LYS A 63 14.36 22.67 2.75
C LYS A 63 13.71 22.63 1.37
N GLY A 64 13.26 21.46 0.90
CA GLY A 64 12.63 21.32 -0.41
C GLY A 64 13.61 21.41 -1.56
N GLN A 65 14.82 20.90 -1.37
CA GLN A 65 15.89 21.05 -2.37
C GLN A 65 15.83 19.99 -3.48
N VAL A 66 15.00 18.96 -3.33
CA VAL A 66 14.72 17.99 -4.41
C VAL A 66 13.65 18.63 -5.30
N LEU A 67 13.95 18.85 -6.57
CA LEU A 67 13.03 19.51 -7.51
C LEU A 67 11.99 18.53 -8.05
N ASP A 68 12.49 17.39 -8.53
CA ASP A 68 11.72 16.29 -9.07
C ASP A 68 12.47 14.97 -8.81
N PHE A 69 11.74 13.87 -8.92
CA PHE A 69 12.32 12.55 -9.13
C PHE A 69 11.38 11.70 -9.97
N GLU A 70 11.94 10.74 -10.66
CA GLU A 70 11.24 9.70 -11.40
C GLU A 70 11.72 8.34 -10.88
N LEU A 71 10.75 7.49 -10.54
CA LEU A 71 11.01 6.10 -10.19
C LEU A 71 10.74 5.24 -11.43
N SER A 72 11.68 4.36 -11.70
CA SER A 72 11.57 3.27 -12.66
C SER A 72 12.04 1.99 -11.99
N THR A 73 11.76 0.85 -12.61
CA THR A 73 12.12 -0.47 -12.07
C THR A 73 13.60 -0.56 -11.66
N GLY A 74 13.87 -0.61 -10.36
CA GLY A 74 15.22 -0.71 -9.80
C GLY A 74 16.04 0.59 -9.75
N LYS A 75 15.49 1.72 -10.22
CA LYS A 75 16.26 2.96 -10.41
C LYS A 75 15.44 4.22 -10.17
N VAL A 76 16.01 5.15 -9.42
CA VAL A 76 15.48 6.50 -9.18
C VAL A 76 16.41 7.51 -9.79
N GLU A 77 15.86 8.42 -10.58
CA GLU A 77 16.55 9.58 -11.11
C GLU A 77 15.92 10.84 -10.54
N ALA A 78 16.74 11.83 -10.16
CA ALA A 78 16.22 13.04 -9.53
C ALA A 78 17.08 14.25 -9.83
N THR A 79 16.43 15.41 -9.80
CA THR A 79 17.09 16.70 -9.90
C THR A 79 17.11 17.38 -8.53
N VAL A 80 18.30 17.74 -8.03
CA VAL A 80 18.46 18.33 -6.69
C VAL A 80 19.21 19.66 -6.78
N GLN A 81 18.61 20.71 -6.24
CA GLN A 81 19.23 22.01 -6.15
C GLN A 81 20.37 22.03 -5.13
N GLY A 82 21.49 22.61 -5.56
CA GLY A 82 22.68 22.82 -4.74
C GLY A 82 23.02 24.30 -4.56
N SER A 83 24.29 24.60 -4.34
CA SER A 83 24.79 25.98 -4.24
C SER A 83 25.07 26.64 -5.59
N VAL A 84 24.98 25.91 -6.70
CA VAL A 84 25.24 26.41 -8.06
C VAL A 84 23.93 26.51 -8.84
N ARG A 85 23.87 27.40 -9.83
CA ARG A 85 22.63 27.66 -10.60
C ARG A 85 22.07 26.43 -11.33
N LYS A 86 22.93 25.55 -11.85
CA LYS A 86 22.52 24.31 -12.51
C LYS A 86 22.27 23.24 -11.44
N PRO A 87 21.04 22.71 -11.30
CA PRO A 87 20.78 21.61 -10.37
C PRO A 87 21.65 20.39 -10.65
N TYR A 88 21.91 19.59 -9.61
CA TYR A 88 22.65 18.34 -9.73
C TYR A 88 21.71 17.20 -10.09
N PHE A 89 22.19 16.31 -10.95
CA PHE A 89 21.52 15.06 -11.29
C PHE A 89 21.95 13.99 -10.30
N VAL A 90 20.99 13.25 -9.78
CA VAL A 90 21.18 12.19 -8.79
C VAL A 90 20.56 10.92 -9.32
N THR A 91 21.27 9.81 -9.19
CA THR A 91 20.78 8.47 -9.53
C THR A 91 20.99 7.55 -8.34
N ILE A 92 19.96 6.77 -8.02
CA ILE A 92 20.01 5.68 -7.04
C ILE A 92 19.54 4.42 -7.75
N GLU A 93 20.38 3.40 -7.79
CA GLU A 93 20.06 2.08 -8.31
C GLU A 93 20.13 1.08 -7.16
N ILE A 94 19.06 0.30 -6.98
CA ILE A 94 19.02 -0.78 -6.00
C ILE A 94 19.08 -2.08 -6.77
N LYS A 95 19.92 -3.02 -6.31
CA LYS A 95 20.04 -4.33 -6.94
C LYS A 95 18.66 -5.00 -7.00
N PRO A 96 18.07 -5.24 -8.20
CA PRO A 96 16.76 -5.85 -8.30
C PRO A 96 16.80 -7.31 -7.83
N ILE A 97 15.67 -7.79 -7.32
CA ILE A 97 15.47 -9.22 -7.03
C ILE A 97 15.31 -9.94 -8.38
N THR A 98 15.89 -11.14 -8.49
CA THR A 98 15.82 -11.91 -9.74
C THR A 98 14.40 -12.36 -10.01
N LYS A 99 14.06 -12.62 -11.29
CA LYS A 99 12.72 -13.09 -11.66
C LYS A 99 12.31 -14.35 -10.88
N GLY A 100 13.18 -15.35 -10.80
CA GLY A 100 12.89 -16.60 -10.08
C GLY A 100 12.66 -16.38 -8.59
N ALA A 101 13.45 -15.53 -7.93
CA ALA A 101 13.20 -15.21 -6.53
C ALA A 101 11.88 -14.44 -6.32
N TRP A 102 11.51 -13.55 -7.26
CA TRP A 102 10.20 -12.92 -7.23
C TRP A 102 9.05 -13.92 -7.40
N ASP A 103 9.22 -14.93 -8.25
CA ASP A 103 8.21 -15.96 -8.44
C ASP A 103 7.99 -16.76 -7.13
N HIS A 104 9.05 -17.09 -6.39
CA HIS A 104 8.97 -17.69 -5.05
C HIS A 104 8.30 -16.76 -4.02
N VAL A 105 8.67 -15.47 -3.98
CA VAL A 105 8.03 -14.49 -3.09
C VAL A 105 6.53 -14.40 -3.36
N ILE A 106 6.11 -14.41 -4.64
CA ILE A 106 4.70 -14.35 -5.01
C ILE A 106 3.97 -15.63 -4.57
N GLU A 107 4.61 -16.78 -4.68
CA GLU A 107 4.09 -18.05 -4.17
C GLU A 107 3.84 -17.97 -2.66
N GLU A 108 4.82 -17.54 -1.87
CA GLU A 108 4.69 -17.33 -0.42
C GLU A 108 3.58 -16.31 -0.05
N MET A 109 3.49 -15.22 -0.81
CA MET A 109 2.40 -14.23 -0.65
C MET A 109 1.02 -14.82 -0.98
N SER A 110 0.93 -15.75 -1.93
CA SER A 110 -0.34 -16.38 -2.31
C SER A 110 -0.84 -17.40 -1.30
N GLN A 111 0.08 -18.13 -0.64
CA GLN A 111 -0.24 -19.11 0.40
C GLN A 111 -0.88 -18.47 1.65
N LYS A 112 -0.47 -17.23 1.98
CA LYS A 112 -1.07 -16.46 3.08
C LYS A 112 -2.26 -15.64 2.58
N ALA A 113 -3.48 -16.13 2.79
CA ALA A 113 -4.71 -15.48 2.33
C ALA A 113 -4.81 -13.98 2.71
N ILE A 114 -4.29 -13.59 3.88
CA ILE A 114 -4.28 -12.20 4.34
C ILE A 114 -3.33 -11.31 3.51
N PHE A 115 -2.20 -11.83 3.05
CA PHE A 115 -1.26 -11.10 2.18
C PHE A 115 -1.89 -10.91 0.81
N ALA A 116 -2.38 -11.99 0.19
CA ALA A 116 -3.06 -11.91 -1.10
C ALA A 116 -4.25 -10.94 -1.08
N ALA A 117 -5.09 -10.97 -0.04
CA ALA A 117 -6.24 -10.07 0.06
C ALA A 117 -5.83 -8.59 0.16
N LYS A 118 -4.89 -8.25 1.06
CA LYS A 118 -4.39 -6.88 1.23
C LYS A 118 -3.72 -6.37 -0.05
N LEU A 119 -2.81 -7.16 -0.65
CA LEU A 119 -2.09 -6.75 -1.86
C LEU A 119 -3.03 -6.54 -3.06
N LEU A 120 -4.05 -7.38 -3.22
CA LEU A 120 -5.08 -7.20 -4.26
C LEU A 120 -5.97 -5.98 -4.00
N ALA A 121 -6.18 -5.60 -2.74
CA ALA A 121 -6.83 -4.35 -2.36
C ALA A 121 -5.90 -3.12 -2.54
N GLY A 122 -4.63 -3.33 -2.88
CA GLY A 122 -3.64 -2.26 -3.00
C GLY A 122 -3.16 -1.75 -1.64
N GLU A 123 -3.24 -2.57 -0.60
CA GLU A 123 -2.71 -2.31 0.74
C GLU A 123 -1.44 -3.13 0.98
N MET A 124 -0.45 -2.53 1.64
CA MET A 124 0.79 -3.22 2.00
C MET A 124 0.59 -3.96 3.34
N PRO A 125 0.80 -5.29 3.41
CA PRO A 125 0.77 -6.02 4.68
C PRO A 125 1.91 -5.60 5.62
N ASP A 126 1.66 -5.59 6.92
CA ASP A 126 2.67 -5.17 7.91
C ASP A 126 3.81 -6.19 8.05
N ASP A 127 3.48 -7.48 7.95
CA ASP A 127 4.45 -8.58 8.08
C ASP A 127 4.96 -9.06 6.71
N ILE A 128 4.96 -8.19 5.69
CA ILE A 128 5.30 -8.58 4.33
C ILE A 128 6.74 -9.07 4.18
N GLU A 129 7.66 -8.62 5.04
CA GLU A 129 9.05 -9.10 5.08
C GLU A 129 9.11 -10.63 5.28
N ASP A 130 8.15 -11.25 5.99
CA ASP A 130 8.07 -12.70 6.18
C ASP A 130 8.03 -13.48 4.86
N ALA A 131 7.32 -12.95 3.84
CA ALA A 131 7.23 -13.61 2.53
C ALA A 131 8.55 -13.52 1.75
N PHE A 132 9.32 -12.46 1.99
CA PHE A 132 10.66 -12.33 1.40
C PHE A 132 11.65 -13.24 2.12
N GLU A 133 11.60 -13.29 3.45
CA GLU A 133 12.44 -14.17 4.27
C GLU A 133 12.20 -15.65 3.94
N ALA A 134 10.95 -16.08 3.77
CA ALA A 134 10.61 -17.45 3.36
C ALA A 134 11.18 -17.82 1.97
N ALA A 135 11.40 -16.83 1.10
CA ALA A 135 12.02 -16.98 -0.22
C ALA A 135 13.53 -16.71 -0.24
N ASP A 136 14.20 -16.69 0.92
CA ASP A 136 15.65 -16.43 1.09
C ASP A 136 16.12 -15.12 0.44
N VAL A 137 15.27 -14.10 0.41
CA VAL A 137 15.59 -12.76 -0.11
C VAL A 137 15.15 -11.67 0.87
N SER A 138 15.80 -10.51 0.79
CA SER A 138 15.38 -9.33 1.56
C SER A 138 14.66 -8.32 0.68
N LEU A 139 13.56 -7.77 1.19
CA LEU A 139 12.84 -6.65 0.57
C LEU A 139 13.71 -5.38 0.56
N PHE A 140 14.40 -5.09 1.65
CA PHE A 140 15.28 -3.93 1.78
C PHE A 140 16.74 -4.30 1.48
N PRO A 141 17.57 -3.32 1.05
CA PRO A 141 19.01 -3.56 0.88
C PRO A 141 19.66 -4.01 2.19
N GLU A 142 20.46 -5.08 2.17
CA GLU A 142 21.13 -5.56 3.38
C GLU A 142 22.50 -4.91 3.58
N ARG A 143 23.15 -4.53 2.49
CA ARG A 143 24.53 -4.01 2.50
C ARG A 143 24.59 -2.73 1.68
N SER A 144 25.52 -1.85 2.04
CA SER A 144 25.77 -0.61 1.29
C SER A 144 26.08 -0.84 -0.19
N LYS A 145 26.70 -1.98 -0.54
CA LYS A 145 27.02 -2.37 -1.92
C LYS A 145 25.79 -2.73 -2.77
N ASP A 146 24.65 -2.99 -2.15
CA ASP A 146 23.41 -3.30 -2.86
C ASP A 146 22.74 -2.03 -3.41
N ILE A 147 23.22 -0.86 -2.99
CA ILE A 147 22.79 0.46 -3.46
C ILE A 147 23.94 1.11 -4.22
N LYS A 148 23.75 1.34 -5.51
CA LYS A 148 24.67 2.12 -6.34
C LYS A 148 24.12 3.52 -6.51
N THR A 149 24.95 4.51 -6.26
CA THR A 149 24.52 5.90 -6.28
C THR A 149 25.51 6.76 -7.04
N HIS A 150 24.97 7.71 -7.79
CA HIS A 150 25.71 8.70 -8.53
C HIS A 150 25.12 10.09 -8.28
N CYS A 151 25.98 11.10 -8.21
CA CYS A 151 25.56 12.49 -8.18
C CYS A 151 26.56 13.34 -8.97
N SER A 152 26.07 14.25 -9.82
CA SER A 152 26.91 15.14 -10.60
C SER A 152 27.55 16.29 -9.80
N CYS A 153 27.42 16.27 -8.47
CA CYS A 153 28.03 17.29 -7.60
C CYS A 153 29.54 17.07 -7.43
N PRO A 154 30.32 18.12 -7.16
CA PRO A 154 31.78 18.02 -6.99
C PRO A 154 32.21 17.37 -5.66
N ASP A 155 31.26 16.88 -4.84
CA ASP A 155 31.55 16.20 -3.58
C ASP A 155 31.94 14.74 -3.86
N SER A 156 33.15 14.34 -3.45
CA SER A 156 33.63 12.96 -3.57
C SER A 156 32.98 12.00 -2.58
N ALA A 157 32.20 12.52 -1.63
CA ALA A 157 31.37 11.75 -0.72
C ALA A 157 30.34 10.89 -1.45
N ASN A 158 30.25 9.61 -1.05
CA ASN A 158 29.11 8.76 -1.39
C ASN A 158 28.54 8.05 -0.15
N PRO A 159 27.29 8.32 0.27
CA PRO A 159 26.36 9.30 -0.28
C PRO A 159 26.78 10.75 0.04
N CYS A 160 26.61 11.65 -0.95
CA CYS A 160 26.68 13.08 -0.72
C CYS A 160 25.36 13.58 -0.09
N LYS A 161 25.30 14.86 0.28
CA LYS A 161 24.08 15.46 0.87
C LYS A 161 22.87 15.43 -0.07
N HIS A 162 23.07 15.44 -1.39
CA HIS A 162 21.98 15.40 -2.38
C HIS A 162 21.37 13.99 -2.48
N ILE A 163 22.22 12.95 -2.57
CA ILE A 163 21.79 11.54 -2.50
C ILE A 163 21.06 11.28 -1.18
N ALA A 164 21.64 11.73 -0.07
CA ALA A 164 21.02 11.57 1.24
C ALA A 164 19.67 12.31 1.36
N ALA A 165 19.50 13.45 0.67
CA ALA A 165 18.21 14.14 0.63
C ALA A 165 17.16 13.30 -0.11
N LEU A 166 17.54 12.71 -1.26
CA LEU A 166 16.65 11.84 -2.03
C LEU A 166 16.24 10.59 -1.24
N TYR A 167 17.15 9.97 -0.49
CA TYR A 167 16.80 8.86 0.40
C TYR A 167 15.68 9.19 1.39
N TYR A 168 15.68 10.39 1.96
CA TYR A 168 14.65 10.82 2.90
C TYR A 168 13.35 11.22 2.21
N ILE A 169 13.42 11.80 1.01
CA ILE A 169 12.21 12.02 0.21
C ILE A 169 11.56 10.67 -0.11
N LEU A 170 12.31 9.71 -0.65
CA LEU A 170 11.81 8.35 -0.93
C LEU A 170 11.14 7.71 0.28
N ALA A 171 11.72 7.88 1.48
CA ALA A 171 11.09 7.37 2.71
C ALA A 171 9.67 7.89 2.91
N GLU A 172 9.42 9.19 2.71
CA GLU A 172 8.06 9.74 2.83
C GLU A 172 7.18 9.46 1.62
N GLU A 173 7.77 9.20 0.46
CA GLU A 173 7.05 8.72 -0.71
C GLU A 173 6.49 7.33 -0.48
N PHE A 174 7.23 6.46 0.20
CA PHE A 174 6.71 5.14 0.57
C PHE A 174 5.52 5.23 1.52
N ASP A 175 5.42 6.26 2.37
CA ASP A 175 4.20 6.49 3.17
C ASP A 175 2.99 6.82 2.28
N ARG A 176 3.21 7.35 1.07
CA ARG A 176 2.14 7.67 0.10
C ARG A 176 1.81 6.47 -0.78
N ASP A 177 2.84 5.81 -1.31
CA ASP A 177 2.73 4.61 -2.13
C ASP A 177 3.78 3.58 -1.72
N PRO A 178 3.41 2.58 -0.91
CA PRO A 178 4.34 1.56 -0.45
C PRO A 178 4.80 0.60 -1.57
N PHE A 179 4.07 0.51 -2.69
CA PHE A 179 4.45 -0.37 -3.80
C PHE A 179 5.68 0.13 -4.57
N MET A 180 6.05 1.40 -4.40
CA MET A 180 7.33 1.93 -4.88
C MET A 180 8.53 1.13 -4.34
N ILE A 181 8.41 0.51 -3.17
CA ILE A 181 9.46 -0.37 -2.62
C ILE A 181 9.61 -1.62 -3.50
N PHE A 182 8.51 -2.21 -3.99
CA PHE A 182 8.59 -3.34 -4.91
C PHE A 182 9.15 -2.94 -6.27
N GLU A 183 8.79 -1.75 -6.75
CA GLU A 183 9.28 -1.24 -8.04
C GLU A 183 10.79 -1.00 -7.98
N LEU A 184 11.29 -0.44 -6.88
CA LEU A 184 12.71 -0.38 -6.55
C LEU A 184 13.41 -1.74 -6.49
N ARG A 185 12.65 -2.82 -6.26
CA ARG A 185 13.15 -4.20 -6.20
C ARG A 185 12.86 -5.01 -7.47
N GLY A 186 12.29 -4.38 -8.49
CA GLY A 186 12.16 -4.98 -9.81
C GLY A 186 10.74 -5.30 -10.27
N ARG A 187 9.69 -5.00 -9.49
CA ARG A 187 8.29 -5.33 -9.82
C ARG A 187 7.32 -4.21 -9.51
N THR A 188 6.45 -3.89 -10.44
CA THR A 188 5.39 -2.91 -10.24
C THR A 188 4.24 -3.50 -9.43
N LYS A 189 3.37 -2.63 -8.89
CA LYS A 189 2.10 -3.05 -8.27
C LYS A 189 1.25 -3.92 -9.20
N ASP A 190 1.18 -3.55 -10.47
CA ASP A 190 0.39 -4.27 -11.46
C ASP A 190 0.98 -5.66 -11.75
N ASP A 191 2.31 -5.79 -11.79
CA ASP A 191 2.97 -7.08 -11.92
C ASP A 191 2.62 -8.03 -10.76
N ILE A 192 2.69 -7.52 -9.52
CA ILE A 192 2.42 -8.31 -8.31
C ILE A 192 0.95 -8.72 -8.25
N THR A 193 0.04 -7.78 -8.46
CA THR A 193 -1.41 -8.07 -8.41
C THR A 193 -1.85 -9.00 -9.54
N ALA A 194 -1.29 -8.85 -10.75
CA ALA A 194 -1.54 -9.76 -11.86
C ALA A 194 -1.03 -11.18 -11.57
N ALA A 195 0.16 -11.30 -10.96
CA ALA A 195 0.72 -12.60 -10.60
C ALA A 195 -0.08 -13.29 -9.49
N LEU A 196 -0.51 -12.55 -8.46
CA LEU A 196 -1.35 -13.08 -7.38
C LEU A 196 -2.73 -13.55 -7.88
N ARG A 197 -3.34 -12.84 -8.85
CA ARG A 197 -4.59 -13.27 -9.48
C ARG A 197 -4.41 -14.60 -10.22
N LYS A 198 -3.29 -14.77 -10.93
CA LYS A 198 -2.99 -16.02 -11.64
C LYS A 198 -2.83 -17.20 -10.68
N GLN A 199 -2.15 -17.01 -9.55
CA GLN A 199 -2.01 -18.07 -8.53
C GLN A 199 -3.38 -18.52 -7.99
N ARG A 200 -4.28 -17.58 -7.69
CA ARG A 200 -5.64 -17.93 -7.25
C ARG A 200 -6.46 -18.71 -8.28
N THR A 201 -6.34 -18.38 -9.57
CA THR A 201 -7.07 -19.14 -10.61
C THR A 201 -6.55 -20.57 -10.76
N VAL A 202 -5.27 -20.80 -10.46
CA VAL A 202 -4.66 -22.13 -10.47
C VAL A 202 -5.06 -22.93 -9.23
N ASP A 203 -5.14 -22.29 -8.05
CA ASP A 203 -5.64 -22.94 -6.82
C ASP A 203 -7.11 -23.33 -6.94
N VAL A 204 -7.96 -22.52 -7.59
CA VAL A 204 -9.38 -22.86 -7.82
C VAL A 204 -9.54 -24.02 -8.81
N GLN A 205 -8.52 -24.32 -9.63
CA GLN A 205 -8.51 -25.50 -10.51
C GLN A 205 -8.00 -26.78 -9.83
N SER A 206 -7.51 -26.69 -8.58
CA SER A 206 -7.40 -27.86 -7.71
C SER A 206 -8.68 -27.93 -6.88
N PRO A 207 -9.57 -28.90 -7.11
CA PRO A 207 -10.79 -28.99 -6.32
C PRO A 207 -10.39 -29.11 -4.85
N PRO A 208 -10.91 -28.25 -3.94
CA PRO A 208 -10.98 -28.69 -2.56
C PRO A 208 -11.77 -29.99 -2.58
N GLU A 209 -11.30 -30.97 -1.83
CA GLU A 209 -12.06 -32.15 -1.45
C GLU A 209 -13.27 -31.66 -0.65
N GLN A 210 -14.25 -31.13 -1.38
CA GLN A 210 -15.56 -30.80 -0.84
C GLN A 210 -16.18 -32.15 -0.54
N GLU A 211 -16.35 -32.45 0.74
CA GLU A 211 -17.36 -33.38 1.20
C GLU A 211 -18.66 -32.96 0.53
N THR A 212 -19.00 -33.67 -0.54
CA THR A 212 -20.22 -33.49 -1.28
C THR A 212 -21.36 -33.87 -0.35
N LEU A 213 -22.09 -32.86 0.12
CA LEU A 213 -23.49 -33.05 0.44
C LEU A 213 -24.12 -33.59 -0.83
N THR A 214 -24.49 -34.87 -0.80
CA THR A 214 -25.18 -35.57 -1.89
C THR A 214 -26.48 -34.83 -2.17
N ALA A 215 -26.47 -33.99 -3.20
CA ALA A 215 -27.70 -33.51 -3.83
C ALA A 215 -28.17 -34.61 -4.78
N ASP A 216 -29.44 -34.96 -4.65
CA ASP A 216 -30.10 -36.03 -5.40
C ASP A 216 -29.84 -35.92 -6.92
N GLU A 217 -29.35 -37.01 -7.49
CA GLU A 217 -29.15 -37.21 -8.93
C GLU A 217 -30.53 -37.43 -9.59
N ASP A 218 -31.28 -36.37 -9.86
CA ASP A 218 -32.39 -36.38 -10.82
C ASP A 218 -32.81 -34.93 -11.13
N ALA A 219 -31.96 -34.22 -11.89
CA ALA A 219 -32.36 -33.02 -12.62
C ALA A 219 -31.59 -32.98 -13.94
N GLU A 220 -32.26 -33.42 -15.01
CA GLU A 220 -31.82 -33.12 -16.38
C GLU A 220 -31.98 -31.61 -16.60
N GLU A 221 -30.92 -30.83 -16.38
CA GLU A 221 -30.87 -29.43 -16.78
C GLU A 221 -30.64 -29.35 -18.29
N GLU A 222 -31.69 -29.03 -19.05
CA GLU A 222 -31.56 -28.57 -20.43
C GLU A 222 -30.72 -27.28 -20.45
N GLU A 223 -29.53 -27.31 -21.06
CA GLU A 223 -28.77 -26.10 -21.37
C GLU A 223 -29.56 -25.24 -22.36
N ALA A 224 -30.35 -24.31 -21.85
CA ALA A 224 -31.05 -23.33 -22.68
C ALA A 224 -30.02 -22.45 -23.40
N ALA A 225 -30.02 -22.50 -24.73
CA ALA A 225 -29.16 -21.66 -25.56
C ALA A 225 -29.49 -20.17 -25.31
N LEU A 226 -28.64 -19.48 -24.57
CA LEU A 226 -28.81 -18.07 -24.26
C LEU A 226 -28.56 -17.21 -25.51
N SER A 227 -29.63 -16.64 -26.05
CA SER A 227 -29.62 -15.67 -27.15
C SER A 227 -29.35 -14.26 -26.60
N MET A 228 -28.49 -13.50 -27.27
CA MET A 228 -28.16 -12.12 -26.86
C MET A 228 -29.30 -11.15 -27.14
N ASP A 229 -30.18 -11.48 -28.09
CA ASP A 229 -31.36 -10.67 -28.44
C ASP A 229 -32.49 -10.85 -27.41
N ASP A 230 -32.62 -12.04 -26.83
CA ASP A 230 -33.69 -12.39 -25.88
C ASP A 230 -33.23 -12.30 -24.41
N PHE A 231 -31.95 -11.99 -24.17
CA PHE A 231 -31.34 -11.93 -22.83
C PHE A 231 -32.04 -10.95 -21.87
N TRP A 232 -32.57 -9.85 -22.41
CA TRP A 232 -33.28 -8.82 -21.63
C TRP A 232 -34.78 -9.07 -21.51
N GLU A 233 -35.30 -10.09 -22.20
CA GLU A 233 -36.70 -10.47 -22.08
C GLU A 233 -36.86 -11.44 -20.91
N ALA A 234 -37.71 -11.07 -19.96
CA ALA A 234 -38.11 -11.98 -18.90
C ALA A 234 -38.96 -13.09 -19.53
N GLY A 235 -38.35 -14.26 -19.76
CA GLY A 235 -39.07 -15.48 -20.14
C GLY A 235 -40.09 -15.89 -19.08
N GLU A 236 -40.71 -17.06 -19.22
CA GLU A 236 -41.52 -17.67 -18.15
C GLU A 236 -40.61 -17.98 -16.95
N SER A 237 -40.41 -16.98 -16.10
CA SER A 237 -39.60 -17.10 -14.90
C SER A 237 -40.26 -18.11 -13.98
N GLU A 238 -39.53 -19.16 -13.61
CA GLU A 238 -39.90 -19.99 -12.47
C GLU A 238 -40.19 -19.08 -11.28
N SER A 239 -41.23 -19.42 -10.52
CA SER A 239 -41.67 -18.60 -9.38
C SER A 239 -40.53 -18.45 -8.37
N PHE A 240 -39.83 -17.32 -8.43
CA PHE A 240 -38.74 -17.01 -7.52
C PHE A 240 -39.33 -16.72 -6.14
N SER A 241 -39.07 -17.62 -5.19
CA SER A 241 -39.46 -17.43 -3.80
C SER A 241 -38.33 -16.72 -3.05
N VAL A 242 -38.58 -15.49 -2.63
CA VAL A 242 -37.66 -14.75 -1.77
C VAL A 242 -37.94 -15.13 -0.32
N SER A 243 -36.97 -15.76 0.34
CA SER A 243 -37.00 -15.99 1.78
C SER A 243 -36.14 -14.94 2.50
N ILE A 244 -36.80 -14.02 3.20
CA ILE A 244 -36.17 -13.02 4.06
C ILE A 244 -36.11 -13.61 5.47
N SER A 245 -34.93 -14.01 5.91
CA SER A 245 -34.69 -14.45 7.29
C SER A 245 -33.85 -13.41 8.05
N PRO A 246 -34.05 -13.25 9.37
CA PRO A 246 -33.16 -12.43 10.17
C PRO A 246 -31.75 -13.05 10.18
N PRO A 247 -30.69 -12.23 10.23
CA PRO A 247 -29.33 -12.73 10.36
C PRO A 247 -29.13 -13.44 11.71
N ASP A 248 -28.35 -14.52 11.74
CA ASP A 248 -28.07 -15.30 12.95
C ASP A 248 -27.42 -14.47 14.08
N VAL A 249 -26.69 -13.42 13.70
CA VAL A 249 -26.03 -12.50 14.62
C VAL A 249 -26.58 -11.09 14.44
N SER A 250 -27.30 -10.60 15.45
CA SER A 250 -27.80 -9.23 15.47
C SER A 250 -26.67 -8.21 15.32
N ALA A 251 -26.90 -7.21 14.46
CA ALA A 251 -25.98 -6.10 14.21
C ALA A 251 -24.52 -6.53 13.94
N ALA A 252 -24.30 -7.66 13.25
CA ALA A 252 -22.98 -8.23 12.98
C ALA A 252 -21.99 -7.20 12.37
N VAL A 253 -22.49 -6.35 11.47
CA VAL A 253 -21.69 -5.27 10.84
C VAL A 253 -21.20 -4.26 11.88
N ILE A 254 -22.07 -3.82 12.79
CA ILE A 254 -21.72 -2.85 13.83
C ILE A 254 -20.76 -3.46 14.86
N LYS A 255 -20.99 -4.71 15.27
CA LYS A 255 -20.10 -5.45 16.18
C LYS A 255 -18.69 -5.61 15.60
N ARG A 256 -18.57 -5.81 14.29
CA ARG A 256 -17.28 -5.93 13.60
C ARG A 256 -16.54 -4.60 13.43
N LEU A 257 -17.27 -3.53 13.11
CA LEU A 257 -16.69 -2.20 12.86
C LEU A 257 -16.40 -1.42 14.14
N GLY A 258 -17.09 -1.74 15.24
CA GLY A 258 -16.90 -1.10 16.53
C GLY A 258 -17.40 0.35 16.58
N THR A 259 -16.94 1.10 17.58
CA THR A 259 -17.36 2.48 17.82
C THR A 259 -16.60 3.46 16.91
N PRO A 260 -17.28 4.29 16.09
CA PRO A 260 -16.64 5.27 15.24
C PRO A 260 -15.93 6.38 16.03
N GLN A 261 -14.84 6.93 15.48
CA GLN A 261 -14.03 7.98 16.13
C GLN A 261 -14.79 9.30 16.38
N PHE A 262 -15.87 9.56 15.65
CA PHE A 262 -16.70 10.75 15.81
C PHE A 262 -17.81 10.58 16.88
N TRP A 263 -17.92 9.41 17.50
CA TRP A 263 -18.94 9.16 18.52
C TRP A 263 -18.56 9.84 19.84
N ASP A 264 -19.19 10.98 20.12
CA ASP A 264 -18.92 11.82 21.30
C ASP A 264 -20.01 11.70 22.38
N SER A 265 -20.77 10.60 22.38
CA SER A 265 -21.79 10.33 23.40
C SER A 265 -21.23 9.45 24.52
N LYS A 266 -21.78 9.62 25.73
CA LYS A 266 -21.49 8.73 26.88
C LYS A 266 -22.13 7.35 26.76
N GLU A 267 -23.06 7.18 25.82
CA GLU A 267 -23.76 5.92 25.57
C GLU A 267 -22.89 4.98 24.72
N ASP A 268 -22.97 3.68 25.00
CA ASP A 268 -22.33 2.65 24.19
C ASP A 268 -22.94 2.65 22.78
N PHE A 269 -22.11 2.94 21.78
CA PHE A 269 -22.53 3.01 20.38
C PHE A 269 -23.04 1.66 19.87
N VAL A 270 -22.37 0.56 20.21
CA VAL A 270 -22.68 -0.78 19.72
C VAL A 270 -24.01 -1.24 20.31
N GLU A 271 -24.23 -0.97 21.59
CA GLU A 271 -25.51 -1.27 22.26
C GLU A 271 -26.66 -0.46 21.64
N LYS A 272 -26.48 0.86 21.47
CA LYS A 272 -27.50 1.74 20.92
C LYS A 272 -27.85 1.42 19.47
N MET A 273 -26.84 1.27 18.62
CA MET A 273 -27.04 0.91 17.22
C MET A 273 -27.57 -0.52 17.07
N GLY A 274 -27.16 -1.43 17.96
CA GLY A 274 -27.71 -2.78 18.04
C GLY A 274 -29.24 -2.75 18.17
N GLY A 275 -29.75 -1.96 19.11
CA GLY A 275 -31.20 -1.80 19.29
C GLY A 275 -31.93 -1.23 18.06
N TYR A 276 -31.31 -0.30 17.33
CA TYR A 276 -31.89 0.20 16.08
C TYR A 276 -31.92 -0.87 14.97
N TYR A 277 -30.85 -1.66 14.84
CA TYR A 277 -30.79 -2.74 13.85
C TYR A 277 -31.85 -3.81 14.13
N ASP A 278 -32.04 -4.20 15.40
CA ASP A 278 -33.04 -5.19 15.79
C ASP A 278 -34.46 -4.71 15.45
N GLU A 279 -34.77 -3.44 15.75
CA GLU A 279 -36.08 -2.85 15.44
C GLU A 279 -36.31 -2.72 13.92
N ILE A 280 -35.29 -2.34 13.15
CA ILE A 280 -35.37 -2.26 11.69
C ILE A 280 -35.56 -3.66 11.08
N SER A 281 -34.80 -4.66 11.52
CA SER A 281 -34.92 -6.04 11.06
C SER A 281 -36.31 -6.60 11.35
N ARG A 282 -36.85 -6.35 12.55
CA ARG A 282 -38.22 -6.73 12.92
C ARG A 282 -39.25 -6.12 11.98
N ARG A 283 -39.19 -4.81 11.74
CA ARG A 283 -40.11 -4.11 10.83
C ARG A 283 -39.96 -4.55 9.38
N ALA A 284 -38.74 -4.84 8.94
CA ALA A 284 -38.48 -5.33 7.58
C ALA A 284 -39.13 -6.70 7.35
N ILE A 285 -39.04 -7.60 8.32
CA ILE A 285 -39.71 -8.92 8.29
C ILE A 285 -41.23 -8.75 8.35
N GLU A 286 -41.74 -7.88 9.22
CA GLU A 286 -43.17 -7.55 9.27
C GLU A 286 -43.67 -6.98 7.95
N THR A 287 -42.89 -6.15 7.26
CA THR A 287 -43.27 -5.59 5.94
C THR A 287 -43.18 -6.64 4.83
N ALA A 288 -42.16 -7.50 4.88
CA ALA A 288 -41.94 -8.55 3.89
C ALA A 288 -43.01 -9.66 3.94
N TYR A 289 -43.50 -9.99 5.14
CA TYR A 289 -44.46 -11.08 5.36
C TYR A 289 -45.84 -10.64 5.85
N GLY A 290 -46.02 -9.35 6.16
CA GLY A 290 -47.24 -8.79 6.73
C GLY A 290 -47.85 -7.68 5.88
N GLU A 291 -48.74 -8.07 4.95
CA GLU A 291 -50.03 -7.41 4.72
C GLU A 291 -50.95 -8.33 3.90
N LYS A 292 -51.55 -9.31 4.58
CA LYS A 292 -52.81 -9.97 4.17
C LYS A 292 -53.85 -9.86 5.27
N THR A 293 -54.22 -8.64 5.68
CA THR A 293 -55.50 -8.40 6.35
C THR A 293 -56.01 -7.01 6.03
N GLY A 294 -56.95 -6.93 5.09
CA GLY A 294 -57.53 -5.67 4.66
C GLY A 294 -58.40 -5.00 5.73
N ALA A 295 -58.45 -3.68 5.70
CA ALA A 295 -59.52 -2.89 6.31
C ALA A 295 -60.26 -2.13 5.20
N LYS A 296 -61.32 -2.79 4.71
CA LYS A 296 -62.42 -2.22 3.95
C LYS A 296 -63.08 -1.12 4.80
N LYS A 297 -62.87 0.16 4.51
CA LYS A 297 -63.76 1.22 5.02
C LYS A 297 -65.06 1.20 4.19
N ARG A 298 -66.13 0.65 4.77
CA ARG A 298 -67.52 0.88 4.31
C ARG A 298 -68.12 2.02 5.12
N LYS A 299 -68.71 2.96 4.36
CA LYS A 299 -69.57 4.10 4.73
C LYS A 299 -68.92 5.23 5.53
#